data_AF-A0A1I3N8X2-F1
#
_entry.id   AF-A0A1I3N8X2-F1
#
_cell.length_a   1.000
_cell.length_b   1.000
_cell.length_c   1.000
_cell.angle_alpha   90.00
_cell.angle_beta   90.00
_cell.angle_gamma   90.00
#
_symmetry.space_group_name_H-M   'P 1'
#
loop_
_entity.id
_entity.type
_entity.pdbx_description
1 polymer ?
#
loop_
_entity_poly.entity_id
_entity_poly.type
_entity_poly.pdbx_seq_one_letter_code
_entity_poly.pdbx_strand_id
1 'polypeptide(L)'
;MQIMGATTTFSVADYLGKKPRNLSRDEFAIPINFKLNYQHHETILTDIVPTLRAYLEEQLAQQPFHPHLTGLLVEFNKAANSSLNLLIVGMFTGAGAEDYWSIHRFLHRTILSACNHYNWAIA
;
A
#
# COMPACT_ATOMS: atom_id res chain seq x y z
N MET A 1 -5.66 -18.94 15.24
CA MET A 1 -6.03 -17.56 15.58
C MET A 1 -5.13 -17.14 16.74
N GLN A 2 -4.19 -16.22 16.52
CA GLN A 2 -3.29 -15.75 17.58
C GLN A 2 -4.03 -14.62 18.33
N ILE A 3 -4.15 -14.76 19.65
CA ILE A 3 -4.85 -13.80 20.50
C ILE A 3 -4.02 -12.52 20.57
N MET A 4 -4.60 -11.38 20.19
CA MET A 4 -3.96 -10.07 20.36
C MET A 4 -3.61 -9.87 21.84
N GLY A 5 -2.33 -9.62 22.15
CA GLY A 5 -1.84 -9.43 23.51
C GLY A 5 -1.30 -10.69 24.22
N ALA A 6 -1.29 -11.86 23.56
CA ALA A 6 -0.68 -13.05 24.15
C ALA A 6 0.86 -12.98 24.13
N THR A 7 1.48 -13.24 25.29
CA THR A 7 2.94 -13.43 25.37
C THR A 7 3.33 -14.64 24.53
N THR A 8 4.21 -14.41 23.55
CA THR A 8 4.77 -15.47 22.72
C THR A 8 6.27 -15.55 22.99
N THR A 9 6.75 -16.71 23.42
CA THR A 9 8.18 -16.97 23.67
C THR A 9 8.76 -17.76 22.50
N PHE A 10 9.96 -17.41 22.07
CA PHE A 10 10.72 -18.14 21.06
C PHE A 10 12.05 -18.59 21.67
N SER A 11 12.56 -19.76 21.25
CA SER A 11 13.99 -20.01 21.40
C SER A 11 14.77 -19.02 20.53
N VAL A 12 16.01 -18.70 20.89
CA VAL A 12 16.85 -17.80 20.09
C VAL A 12 17.04 -18.33 18.66
N ALA A 13 17.22 -19.66 18.53
CA ALA A 13 17.37 -20.31 17.23
C ALA A 13 16.11 -20.17 16.36
N ASP A 14 14.92 -20.40 16.94
CA ASP A 14 13.65 -20.26 16.21
C ASP A 14 13.37 -18.80 15.83
N TYR A 15 13.71 -17.86 16.72
CA TYR A 15 13.56 -16.44 16.45
C TYR A 15 14.44 -16.00 15.27
N LEU A 16 15.72 -16.36 15.26
CA LEU A 16 16.63 -16.04 14.16
C LEU A 16 16.25 -16.78 12.86
N GLY A 17 15.76 -18.02 12.97
CA GLY A 17 15.27 -18.82 11.86
C GLY A 17 14.07 -18.19 11.12
N LYS A 18 13.28 -17.37 11.81
CA LYS A 18 12.18 -16.58 11.20
C LYS A 18 12.65 -15.40 10.36
N LYS A 19 13.94 -15.06 10.39
CA LYS A 19 14.50 -13.90 9.68
C LYS A 19 13.73 -12.60 9.95
N PRO A 20 13.60 -12.18 11.23
CA PRO A 20 12.80 -11.03 11.61
C PRO A 20 13.33 -9.76 10.95
N ARG A 21 12.43 -8.96 10.37
CA ARG A 21 12.75 -7.65 9.80
C ARG A 21 12.28 -6.57 10.75
N ASN A 22 13.20 -5.72 11.23
CA ASN A 22 12.84 -4.58 12.06
C ASN A 22 12.37 -3.42 11.16
N LEU A 23 11.06 -3.24 11.08
CA LEU A 23 10.44 -2.17 10.28
C LEU A 23 10.63 -0.77 10.89
N SER A 24 11.12 -0.69 12.12
CA SER A 24 11.24 0.56 12.89
C SER A 24 12.63 1.18 12.85
N ARG A 25 13.63 0.48 12.29
CA ARG A 25 15.04 0.93 12.35
C ARG A 25 15.43 1.87 11.20
N ASP A 26 14.87 1.64 10.03
CA ASP A 26 15.17 2.39 8.81
C ASP A 26 13.84 2.90 8.23
N GLU A 27 13.45 2.36 7.07
CA GLU A 27 12.19 2.62 6.40
C GLU A 27 11.40 1.30 6.25
N PHE A 28 10.09 1.42 6.15
CA PHE A 28 9.22 0.31 5.75
C PHE A 28 8.34 0.71 4.58
N ALA A 29 7.95 -0.28 3.80
CA ALA A 29 7.09 -0.12 2.64
C ALA A 29 5.82 -0.94 2.81
N ILE A 30 4.70 -0.37 2.36
CA ILE A 30 3.40 -1.04 2.28
C ILE A 30 3.05 -1.23 0.80
N PRO A 31 3.39 -2.39 0.19
CA PRO A 31 3.02 -2.70 -1.18
C PRO A 31 1.56 -3.18 -1.26
N ILE A 32 0.82 -2.63 -2.21
CA ILE A 32 -0.56 -2.98 -2.53
C ILE A 32 -0.62 -3.31 -4.01
N ASN A 33 -1.06 -4.53 -4.32
CA ASN A 33 -1.43 -4.90 -5.68
C ASN A 33 -2.91 -4.60 -5.88
N PHE A 34 -3.23 -3.75 -6.84
CA PHE A 34 -4.60 -3.41 -7.18
C PHE A 34 -4.89 -3.77 -8.63
N LYS A 35 -6.13 -4.14 -8.92
CA LYS A 35 -6.52 -4.61 -10.26
C LYS A 35 -7.65 -3.77 -10.80
N LEU A 36 -7.46 -3.28 -12.01
CA LEU A 36 -8.48 -2.59 -12.77
C LEU A 36 -8.98 -3.48 -13.90
N ASN A 37 -10.23 -3.26 -14.30
CA ASN A 37 -10.82 -3.93 -15.44
C ASN A 37 -10.04 -3.62 -16.72
N TYR A 38 -9.95 -4.61 -17.63
CA TYR A 38 -9.21 -4.47 -18.89
C TYR A 38 -9.74 -3.34 -19.80
N GLN A 39 -10.99 -2.89 -19.61
CA GLN A 39 -11.54 -1.77 -20.37
C GLN A 39 -10.69 -0.49 -20.27
N HIS A 40 -9.91 -0.33 -19.19
CA HIS A 40 -9.06 0.84 -18.96
C HIS A 40 -7.71 0.82 -19.70
N HIS A 41 -7.46 -0.18 -20.56
CA HIS A 41 -6.17 -0.39 -21.20
C HIS A 41 -5.61 0.83 -21.98
N GLU A 42 -6.48 1.64 -22.60
CA GLU A 42 -6.06 2.83 -23.36
C GLU A 42 -5.63 3.99 -22.47
N THR A 43 -6.19 4.10 -21.26
CA THR A 43 -6.01 5.27 -20.38
C THR A 43 -5.12 4.96 -19.16
N ILE A 44 -4.82 3.68 -18.89
CA ILE A 44 -4.18 3.30 -17.63
C ILE A 44 -2.80 3.95 -17.43
N LEU A 45 -1.99 4.07 -18.49
CA LEU A 45 -0.64 4.62 -18.40
C LEU A 45 -0.59 6.14 -18.45
N THR A 46 -1.49 6.77 -19.21
CA THR A 46 -1.45 8.21 -19.52
C THR A 46 -2.32 9.03 -18.59
N ASP A 47 -3.36 8.44 -18.00
CA ASP A 47 -4.32 9.14 -17.14
C ASP A 47 -4.47 8.46 -15.77
N ILE A 48 -4.88 7.20 -15.71
CA ILE A 48 -5.28 6.59 -14.44
C ILE A 48 -4.12 6.54 -13.43
N VAL A 49 -2.94 6.07 -13.84
CA VAL A 49 -1.76 6.00 -12.95
C VAL A 49 -1.35 7.37 -12.40
N PRO A 50 -1.12 8.43 -13.22
CA PRO A 50 -0.79 9.74 -12.68
C PRO A 50 -1.92 10.35 -11.85
N THR A 51 -3.18 10.20 -12.27
CA THR A 51 -4.36 10.70 -11.54
C THR A 51 -4.51 10.01 -10.17
N LEU A 52 -4.33 8.68 -10.11
CA LEU A 52 -4.37 7.93 -8.85
C LEU A 52 -3.23 8.35 -7.91
N ARG A 53 -2.03 8.60 -8.45
CA ARG A 53 -0.90 9.09 -7.64
C ARG A 53 -1.22 10.43 -6.99
N ALA A 54 -1.65 11.41 -7.79
CA ALA A 54 -1.98 12.74 -7.29
C ALA A 54 -3.11 12.68 -6.24
N TYR A 55 -4.14 11.88 -6.50
CA TYR A 55 -5.23 11.67 -5.54
C TYR A 55 -4.75 11.07 -4.22
N LEU A 56 -3.88 10.05 -4.27
CA LEU A 56 -3.32 9.43 -3.06
C LEU A 56 -2.42 10.41 -2.30
N GLU A 57 -1.59 11.20 -2.97
CA GLU A 57 -0.74 12.22 -2.35
C GLU A 57 -1.58 13.27 -1.62
N GLU A 58 -2.63 13.79 -2.25
CA GLU A 58 -3.54 14.77 -1.65
C GLU A 58 -4.22 14.21 -0.39
N GLN A 59 -4.70 12.97 -0.46
CA GLN A 59 -5.39 12.34 0.66
C GLN A 59 -4.40 11.96 1.79
N LEU A 60 -3.18 11.56 1.45
CA LEU A 60 -2.11 11.26 2.40
C LEU A 60 -1.71 12.50 3.19
N ALA A 61 -1.63 13.68 2.54
CA ALA A 61 -1.27 14.94 3.19
C ALA A 61 -2.18 15.33 4.37
N GLN A 62 -3.39 14.77 4.45
CA GLN A 62 -4.37 15.03 5.49
C GLN A 62 -4.29 14.04 6.67
N GLN A 63 -3.40 13.06 6.61
CA GLN A 63 -3.31 12.00 7.61
C GLN A 63 -2.30 12.32 8.71
N PRO A 64 -2.54 11.88 9.96
CA PRO A 64 -1.61 12.10 11.07
C PRO A 64 -0.23 11.46 10.86
N PHE A 65 -0.16 10.37 10.07
CA PHE A 65 1.08 9.68 9.73
C PHE A 65 1.82 10.26 8.51
N HIS A 66 1.29 11.31 7.86
CA HIS A 66 1.93 11.96 6.70
C HIS A 66 3.38 12.42 6.98
N PRO A 67 3.73 12.98 8.16
CA PRO A 67 5.11 13.39 8.44
C PRO A 67 6.14 12.26 8.34
N HIS A 68 5.69 11.00 8.36
CA HIS A 68 6.55 9.84 8.24
C HIS A 68 6.65 9.31 6.80
N LEU A 69 5.85 9.80 5.85
CA LEU A 69 5.87 9.40 4.45
C LEU A 69 7.17 9.88 3.78
N THR A 70 7.98 8.94 3.28
CA THR A 70 9.22 9.24 2.55
C THR A 70 9.05 9.14 1.05
N GLY A 71 8.02 8.43 0.57
CA GLY A 71 7.65 8.43 -0.84
C GLY A 71 6.41 7.60 -1.14
N LEU A 72 5.84 7.86 -2.31
CA LEU A 72 4.72 7.10 -2.86
C LEU A 72 5.05 6.66 -4.29
N LEU A 73 4.91 5.35 -4.53
CA LEU A 73 4.97 4.76 -5.85
C LEU A 73 3.56 4.37 -6.29
N VAL A 74 3.20 4.71 -7.52
CA VAL A 74 2.00 4.19 -8.22
C VAL A 74 2.45 3.86 -9.63
N GLU A 75 2.45 2.58 -9.97
CA GLU A 75 2.97 2.09 -11.25
C GLU A 75 2.06 1.01 -11.86
N PHE A 76 2.08 0.95 -13.18
CA PHE A 76 1.59 -0.22 -13.89
C PHE A 76 2.54 -1.40 -13.66
N ASN A 77 1.99 -2.52 -13.20
CA ASN A 77 2.76 -3.73 -12.91
C ASN A 77 2.75 -4.68 -14.12
N LYS A 78 1.57 -5.10 -14.57
CA LYS A 78 1.41 -6.00 -15.73
C LYS A 78 -0.02 -6.06 -16.23
N ALA A 79 -0.20 -6.46 -17.48
CA ALA A 79 -1.47 -6.94 -18.00
C ALA A 79 -1.60 -8.46 -17.71
N ALA A 80 -2.76 -8.89 -17.22
CA ALA A 80 -3.14 -10.28 -17.02
C ALA A 80 -4.42 -10.60 -17.82
N ASN A 81 -4.78 -11.89 -17.94
CA ASN A 81 -5.86 -12.35 -18.84
C ASN A 81 -7.21 -11.62 -18.71
N SER A 82 -7.52 -11.04 -17.55
CA SER A 82 -8.78 -10.33 -17.31
C SER A 82 -8.61 -9.06 -16.47
N SER A 83 -7.39 -8.55 -16.31
CA SER A 83 -7.13 -7.40 -15.44
C SER A 83 -5.86 -6.66 -15.83
N LEU A 84 -5.81 -5.39 -15.49
CA LEU A 84 -4.63 -4.56 -15.53
C LEU A 84 -4.18 -4.34 -14.09
N ASN A 85 -2.98 -4.79 -13.77
CA ASN A 85 -2.47 -4.76 -12.40
C ASN A 85 -1.65 -3.50 -12.18
N LEU A 86 -1.92 -2.82 -11.08
CA LEU A 86 -1.13 -1.72 -10.54
C LEU A 86 -0.37 -2.19 -9.30
N LEU A 87 0.82 -1.62 -9.09
CA LEU A 87 1.57 -1.69 -7.85
C LEU A 87 1.56 -0.30 -7.22
N ILE A 88 1.05 -0.22 -6.00
CA ILE A 88 1.07 0.99 -5.18
C ILE A 88 1.97 0.70 -3.98
N VAL A 89 2.93 1.58 -3.68
CA VAL A 89 3.84 1.41 -2.54
C VAL A 89 3.94 2.72 -1.77
N GLY A 90 3.44 2.74 -0.54
CA GLY A 90 3.73 3.81 0.41
C GLY A 90 4.99 3.47 1.20
N MET A 91 5.96 4.37 1.23
CA MET A 91 7.23 4.23 1.97
C MET A 91 7.24 5.20 3.14
N PHE A 92 7.61 4.71 4.32
CA PHE A 92 7.55 5.45 5.56
C PHE A 92 8.80 5.23 6.40
N THR A 93 9.19 6.25 7.16
CA THR A 93 10.20 6.10 8.22
C THR A 93 9.73 5.17 9.32
N GLY A 94 10.66 4.56 10.06
CA GLY A 94 10.35 3.68 11.19
C GLY A 94 9.48 4.31 12.28
N ALA A 95 9.44 5.64 12.40
CA ALA A 95 8.57 6.35 13.34
C ALA A 95 7.07 6.16 13.03
N GLY A 96 6.71 5.94 11.76
CA GLY A 96 5.32 5.65 11.37
C GLY A 96 4.89 4.18 11.57
N ALA A 97 5.75 3.33 12.14
CA ALA A 97 5.49 1.89 12.24
C ALA A 97 4.29 1.55 13.14
N GLU A 98 3.98 2.39 14.14
CA GLU A 98 2.79 2.20 14.98
C GLU A 98 1.48 2.33 14.18
N ASP A 99 1.49 3.14 13.12
CA ASP A 99 0.37 3.35 12.21
C ASP A 99 0.31 2.34 11.07
N TYR A 100 1.19 1.33 11.03
CA TYR A 100 1.30 0.37 9.92
C TYR A 100 -0.06 -0.14 9.42
N TRP A 101 -0.92 -0.58 10.34
CA TRP A 101 -2.24 -1.09 9.99
C TRP A 101 -3.22 0.01 9.59
N SER A 102 -3.11 1.19 10.17
CA SER A 102 -3.91 2.37 9.82
C SER A 102 -3.57 2.84 8.41
N ILE A 103 -2.29 2.96 8.08
CA ILE A 103 -1.79 3.30 6.75
C ILE A 103 -2.26 2.26 5.72
N HIS A 104 -2.10 0.97 6.03
CA HIS A 104 -2.51 -0.11 5.12
C HIS A 104 -4.01 -0.04 4.80
N ARG A 105 -4.87 0.15 5.81
CA ARG A 105 -6.32 0.30 5.61
C ARG A 105 -6.65 1.59 4.86
N PHE A 106 -5.98 2.68 5.20
CA PHE A 106 -6.16 3.97 4.54
C PHE A 106 -5.89 3.84 3.04
N LEU A 107 -4.71 3.34 2.63
CA LEU A 107 -4.35 3.21 1.21
C LEU A 107 -5.38 2.37 0.44
N HIS A 108 -5.82 1.23 0.98
CA HIS A 108 -6.87 0.41 0.33
C HIS A 108 -8.19 1.17 0.17
N ARG A 109 -8.66 1.86 1.22
CA ARG A 109 -9.89 2.65 1.16
C ARG A 109 -9.76 3.79 0.16
N THR A 110 -8.62 4.48 0.14
CA THR A 110 -8.39 5.64 -0.71
C THR A 110 -8.28 5.24 -2.18
N ILE A 111 -7.65 4.10 -2.51
CA ILE A 111 -7.65 3.55 -3.87
C ILE A 111 -9.09 3.25 -4.32
N LEU A 112 -9.89 2.62 -3.47
CA LEU A 112 -11.30 2.36 -3.78
C LEU A 112 -12.11 3.66 -3.96
N SER A 113 -11.89 4.66 -3.09
CA SER A 113 -12.51 5.97 -3.22
C SER A 113 -12.15 6.65 -4.54
N ALA A 114 -10.89 6.59 -4.97
CA ALA A 114 -10.45 7.11 -6.27
C ALA A 114 -11.19 6.41 -7.42
N CYS A 115 -11.28 5.07 -7.38
CA CYS A 115 -12.01 4.31 -8.39
C CYS A 115 -13.48 4.73 -8.48
N ASN A 116 -14.13 4.93 -7.33
CA ASN A 116 -15.52 5.40 -7.30
C ASN A 116 -15.66 6.85 -7.79
N HIS A 117 -14.71 7.73 -7.44
CA HIS A 117 -14.74 9.14 -7.80
C HIS A 117 -14.53 9.36 -9.31
N TYR A 118 -13.61 8.61 -9.91
CA TYR A 118 -13.26 8.71 -11.33
C TYR A 118 -13.97 7.65 -12.21
N ASN A 119 -14.92 6.90 -11.65
CA ASN A 119 -15.65 5.83 -12.33
C ASN A 119 -14.77 4.75 -12.97
N TRP A 120 -13.64 4.41 -12.34
CA TRP A 120 -12.79 3.32 -12.77
C TRP A 120 -13.33 1.98 -12.28
N ALA A 121 -13.81 1.14 -13.20
CA ALA A 121 -14.21 -0.22 -12.88
C ALA A 121 -13.06 -1.10 -12.40
N ILE A 122 -13.30 -1.81 -11.30
CA ILE A 122 -12.38 -2.74 -10.65
C ILE A 122 -12.56 -4.15 -11.27
N ALA A 123 -11.52 -4.98 -11.22
CA ALA A 123 -11.51 -6.37 -11.74
C ALA A 123 -11.60 -7.43 -10.64
#